data_AF-A0A834FDL6-F1
#
_entry.id   AF-A0A834FDL6-F1
#
_cell.length_a   1.000
_cell.length_b   1.000
_cell.length_c   1.000
_cell.angle_alpha   90.00
_cell.angle_beta   90.00
_cell.angle_gamma   90.00
#
_symmetry.space_group_name_H-M   'P 1'
#
loop_
_entity.id
_entity.type
_entity.pdbx_description
1 polymer ?
#
loop_
_entity_poly.entity_id
_entity_poly.type
_entity_poly.pdbx_seq_one_letter_code
_entity_poly.pdbx_strand_id
1 'polypeptide(L)'
;MPRVHPIYSDFFYEPLTEDVEALLGRFQQTDSVRFEVFSALWRDLSFSDVFWGLSPDSSEARRFCRLALATAVRFFLPPYSYQIRTGGLYLMFAFFHTQPASPPLRIRLALKDWAHVEVFPPRVQEGAAL
;
A
#
# COMPACT_ATOMS: atom_id res chain seq x y z
N MET A 1 -11.84 -20.33 -12.52
CA MET A 1 -11.62 -20.71 -11.11
C MET A 1 -11.48 -19.43 -10.28
N PRO A 2 -12.49 -19.03 -9.48
CA PRO A 2 -12.30 -17.96 -8.51
C PRO A 2 -11.25 -18.43 -7.50
N ARG A 3 -10.24 -17.60 -7.23
CA ARG A 3 -9.23 -17.92 -6.21
C ARG A 3 -9.92 -17.84 -4.85
N VAL A 4 -10.28 -18.99 -4.29
CA VAL A 4 -10.77 -19.08 -2.91
C VAL A 4 -9.63 -18.59 -2.01
N HIS A 5 -9.87 -17.50 -1.28
CA HIS A 5 -8.91 -17.01 -0.30
C HIS A 5 -8.71 -18.13 0.74
N PRO A 6 -7.47 -18.60 1.00
CA PRO A 6 -7.27 -19.65 1.98
C PRO A 6 -7.61 -19.09 3.37
N ILE A 7 -8.31 -19.86 4.20
CA ILE A 7 -8.94 -19.50 5.49
C ILE A 7 -8.05 -18.64 6.43
N TYR A 8 -6.73 -18.80 6.39
CA TYR A 8 -5.78 -17.98 7.17
C TYR A 8 -5.44 -16.60 6.57
N SER A 9 -5.98 -16.25 5.41
CA SER A 9 -5.80 -14.92 4.81
C SER A 9 -6.57 -13.88 5.60
N ASP A 10 -7.68 -14.31 6.18
CA ASP A 10 -8.65 -13.45 6.85
C ASP A 10 -8.09 -12.93 8.18
N PHE A 11 -7.28 -13.74 8.88
CA PHE A 11 -6.66 -13.37 10.16
C PHE A 11 -5.84 -12.08 10.09
N PHE A 12 -5.05 -11.91 9.04
CA PHE A 12 -4.22 -10.72 8.87
C PHE A 12 -4.89 -9.63 8.01
N TYR A 13 -5.91 -9.99 7.21
CA TYR A 13 -6.47 -9.09 6.23
C TYR A 13 -7.25 -7.96 6.87
N GLU A 14 -8.12 -8.29 7.82
CA GLU A 14 -8.94 -7.28 8.50
C GLU A 14 -8.09 -6.33 9.36
N PRO A 15 -7.21 -6.80 10.27
CA PRO A 15 -6.38 -5.89 11.08
C PRO A 15 -5.46 -5.00 10.24
N LEU A 16 -4.78 -5.57 9.25
CA LEU A 16 -3.90 -4.78 8.38
C LEU A 16 -4.69 -3.75 7.56
N THR A 17 -5.90 -4.10 7.13
CA THR A 17 -6.76 -3.18 6.38
C THR A 17 -7.18 -2.01 7.27
N GLU A 18 -7.62 -2.28 8.50
CA GLU A 18 -8.01 -1.24 9.46
C GLU A 18 -6.85 -0.28 9.77
N ASP A 19 -5.64 -0.82 10.01
CA ASP A 19 -4.46 -0.01 10.26
C ASP A 19 -4.11 0.88 9.05
N VAL A 20 -4.20 0.32 7.83
CA VAL A 20 -3.93 1.06 6.60
C VAL A 20 -5.00 2.13 6.37
N GLU A 21 -6.26 1.85 6.66
CA GLU A 21 -7.36 2.82 6.59
C GLU A 21 -7.18 3.94 7.62
N ALA A 22 -6.72 3.63 8.83
CA ALA A 22 -6.39 4.63 9.84
C ALA A 22 -5.23 5.52 9.39
N LEU A 23 -4.18 4.94 8.82
CA LEU A 23 -3.04 5.68 8.28
C LEU A 23 -3.46 6.60 7.14
N LEU A 24 -4.19 6.07 6.16
CA LEU A 24 -4.63 6.82 4.98
C LEU A 24 -5.70 7.86 5.33
N GLY A 25 -6.56 7.57 6.32
CA GLY A 25 -7.54 8.52 6.84
C GLY A 25 -6.86 9.73 7.50
N ARG A 26 -5.83 9.51 8.33
CA ARG A 26 -5.01 10.61 8.88
C ARG A 26 -4.28 11.35 7.77
N PHE A 27 -3.74 10.63 6.79
CA PHE A 27 -3.05 11.25 5.66
C PHE A 27 -4.01 12.16 4.87
N GLN A 28 -5.23 11.71 4.63
CA GLN A 28 -6.27 12.49 3.95
C GLN A 28 -6.55 13.81 4.69
N GLN A 29 -6.64 13.80 6.02
CA GLN A 29 -6.87 14.99 6.84
C GLN A 29 -5.76 16.04 6.77
N THR A 30 -4.58 15.70 6.24
CA THR A 30 -3.48 16.67 6.10
C THR A 30 -3.59 17.55 4.87
N ASP A 31 -4.52 17.25 3.95
CA ASP A 31 -4.66 17.89 2.63
C ASP A 31 -3.33 17.99 1.84
N SER A 32 -2.36 17.12 2.16
CA SER A 32 -1.04 17.06 1.55
C SER A 32 -0.83 15.73 0.86
N VAL A 33 -0.14 15.78 -0.28
CA VAL A 33 0.31 14.60 -1.04
C VAL A 33 1.81 14.38 -0.90
N ARG A 34 2.48 15.09 0.02
CA ARG A 34 3.94 15.02 0.19
C ARG A 34 4.36 13.75 0.92
N PHE A 35 5.45 13.15 0.46
CA PHE A 35 6.01 11.95 1.08
C PHE A 35 6.52 12.19 2.50
N GLU A 36 7.02 13.38 2.81
CA GLU A 36 7.49 13.74 4.15
C GLU A 36 6.35 13.68 5.18
N VAL A 37 5.14 14.09 4.78
CA VAL A 37 3.94 14.03 5.63
C VAL A 37 3.49 12.57 5.83
N PHE A 38 3.45 11.81 4.74
CA PHE A 38 3.12 10.38 4.80
C PHE A 38 4.10 9.59 5.69
N SER A 39 5.40 9.81 5.52
CA SER A 39 6.45 9.09 6.25
C SER A 39 6.53 9.49 7.73
N ALA A 40 6.06 10.68 8.11
CA ALA A 40 5.83 11.04 9.51
C ALA A 40 4.70 10.19 10.10
N LEU A 41 3.53 10.15 9.45
CA LEU A 41 2.38 9.35 9.89
C LEU A 41 2.69 7.84 9.96
N TRP A 42 3.44 7.33 8.99
CA TRP A 42 3.94 5.95 8.97
C TRP A 42 4.71 5.60 10.25
N ARG A 43 5.62 6.49 10.68
CA ARG A 43 6.40 6.29 11.90
C ARG A 43 5.57 6.48 13.15
N ASP A 44 4.68 7.48 13.18
CA ASP A 44 3.80 7.75 14.32
C ASP A 44 2.84 6.58 14.60
N LEU A 45 2.43 5.86 13.56
CA LEU A 45 1.62 4.64 13.67
C LEU A 45 2.44 3.36 13.81
N SER A 46 3.76 3.44 13.98
CA SER A 46 4.67 2.29 14.12
C SER A 46 4.60 1.27 12.98
N PHE A 47 4.22 1.71 11.77
CA PHE A 47 4.13 0.82 10.60
C PHE A 47 5.48 0.25 10.16
N SER A 48 6.59 0.84 10.60
CA SER A 48 7.94 0.27 10.42
C SER A 48 8.06 -1.14 11.02
N ASP A 49 7.27 -1.43 12.06
CA ASP A 49 7.29 -2.69 12.79
C ASP A 49 6.15 -3.63 12.34
N VAL A 50 5.46 -3.32 11.24
CA VAL A 50 4.32 -4.12 10.72
C VAL A 50 4.69 -5.58 10.42
N PHE A 51 5.96 -5.84 10.12
CA PHE A 51 6.49 -7.18 9.86
C PHE A 51 7.21 -7.80 11.07
N TRP A 52 7.21 -7.12 12.22
CA TRP A 52 7.93 -7.56 13.40
C TRP A 52 7.42 -8.92 13.89
N GLY A 53 8.35 -9.80 14.29
CA GLY A 53 8.04 -11.15 14.74
C GLY A 53 7.81 -12.18 13.64
N LEU A 54 7.77 -11.77 12.37
CA LEU A 54 7.67 -12.70 11.24
C LEU A 54 9.05 -13.18 10.78
N SER A 55 9.29 -14.48 10.84
CA SER A 55 10.53 -15.07 10.33
C SER A 55 10.64 -14.93 8.80
N PRO A 56 11.71 -14.35 8.25
CA PRO A 56 11.91 -14.08 6.81
C PRO A 56 11.60 -15.24 5.85
N ASP A 57 12.01 -16.44 6.23
CA ASP A 57 11.89 -17.65 5.41
C ASP A 57 10.56 -18.40 5.62
N SER A 58 9.69 -17.89 6.50
CA SER A 58 8.41 -18.52 6.78
C SER A 58 7.41 -18.31 5.63
N SER A 59 6.57 -19.33 5.40
CA SER A 59 5.45 -19.24 4.47
C SER A 59 4.46 -18.14 4.89
N GLU A 60 4.35 -17.90 6.19
CA GLU A 60 3.55 -16.86 6.82
C GLU A 60 4.05 -15.46 6.47
N ALA A 61 5.33 -15.15 6.69
CA ALA A 61 5.92 -13.87 6.32
C ALA A 61 5.70 -13.55 4.83
N ARG A 62 6.00 -14.53 3.95
CA ARG A 62 5.77 -14.36 2.51
C ARG A 62 4.30 -14.15 2.17
N ARG A 63 3.38 -14.75 2.91
CA ARG A 63 1.93 -14.58 2.71
C ARG A 63 1.45 -13.22 3.18
N PHE A 64 1.89 -12.77 4.35
CA PHE A 64 1.59 -11.46 4.89
C PHE A 64 2.17 -10.34 4.00
N CYS A 65 3.39 -10.48 3.49
CA CYS A 65 3.96 -9.57 2.50
C CYS A 65 3.10 -9.48 1.23
N ARG A 66 2.61 -10.62 0.70
CA ARG A 66 1.69 -10.60 -0.45
C ARG A 66 0.39 -9.88 -0.14
N LEU A 67 -0.12 -10.04 1.09
CA LEU A 67 -1.33 -9.38 1.55
C LEU A 67 -1.11 -7.86 1.64
N ALA A 68 -0.05 -7.41 2.29
CA ALA A 68 0.29 -5.99 2.42
C ALA A 68 0.47 -5.30 1.06
N LEU A 69 1.21 -5.92 0.14
CA LEU A 69 1.41 -5.39 -1.21
C LEU A 69 0.08 -5.35 -1.99
N ALA A 70 -0.80 -6.34 -1.83
CA ALA A 70 -2.11 -6.35 -2.46
C ALA A 70 -3.05 -5.28 -1.88
N THR A 71 -3.02 -5.09 -0.56
CA THR A 71 -3.78 -4.04 0.13
C THR A 71 -3.34 -2.66 -0.33
N ALA A 72 -2.04 -2.40 -0.44
CA ALA A 72 -1.53 -1.13 -0.97
C ALA A 72 -1.95 -0.87 -2.42
N VAL A 73 -1.89 -1.89 -3.28
CA VAL A 73 -2.40 -1.80 -4.66
C VAL A 73 -3.89 -1.48 -4.68
N ARG A 74 -4.69 -2.06 -3.78
CA ARG A 74 -6.13 -1.77 -3.68
C ARG A 74 -6.38 -0.28 -3.45
N PHE A 75 -5.66 0.36 -2.53
CA PHE A 75 -5.81 1.80 -2.24
C PHE A 75 -5.26 2.71 -3.34
N PHE A 76 -4.30 2.23 -4.13
CA PHE A 76 -3.78 2.95 -5.29
C PHE A 76 -4.79 3.03 -6.46
N LEU A 77 -5.67 2.05 -6.61
CA LEU A 77 -6.62 1.97 -7.72
C LEU A 77 -7.92 2.76 -7.44
N PRO A 78 -8.71 3.13 -8.47
CA PRO A 78 -10.05 3.70 -8.26
C PRO A 78 -10.94 2.79 -7.40
N PRO A 79 -11.92 3.33 -6.63
CA PRO A 79 -12.51 4.67 -6.74
C PRO A 79 -11.94 5.73 -5.77
N TYR A 80 -10.78 5.48 -5.16
CA TYR A 80 -10.22 6.37 -4.14
C TYR A 80 -9.81 7.75 -4.70
N SER A 81 -9.78 8.75 -3.82
CA SER A 81 -9.34 10.12 -4.16
C SER A 81 -7.88 10.17 -4.58
N TYR A 82 -7.46 11.22 -5.27
CA TYR A 82 -6.06 11.39 -5.69
C TYR A 82 -5.08 11.26 -4.51
N GLN A 83 -5.38 11.90 -3.38
CA GLN A 83 -4.53 11.85 -2.19
C GLN A 83 -4.42 10.44 -1.60
N ILE A 84 -5.55 9.71 -1.48
CA ILE A 84 -5.53 8.32 -1.01
C ILE A 84 -4.75 7.43 -1.98
N ARG A 85 -4.90 7.63 -3.29
CA ARG A 85 -4.16 6.89 -4.31
C ARG A 85 -2.65 7.16 -4.24
N THR A 86 -2.25 8.41 -4.00
CA THR A 86 -0.85 8.77 -3.71
C THR A 86 -0.36 8.06 -2.45
N GLY A 87 -1.18 8.02 -1.39
CA GLY A 87 -0.89 7.24 -0.18
C GLY A 87 -0.74 5.74 -0.47
N GLY A 88 -1.58 5.17 -1.34
CA GLY A 88 -1.47 3.80 -1.84
C GLY A 88 -0.14 3.54 -2.56
N LEU A 89 0.32 4.47 -3.39
CA LEU A 89 1.64 4.40 -4.02
C LEU A 89 2.77 4.42 -2.98
N TYR A 90 2.66 5.25 -1.95
CA TYR A 90 3.64 5.29 -0.85
C TYR A 90 3.63 4.01 -0.02
N LEU A 91 2.46 3.41 0.23
CA LEU A 91 2.35 2.10 0.87
C LEU A 91 3.00 1.00 0.03
N MET A 92 2.78 1.01 -1.29
CA MET A 92 3.42 0.06 -2.22
C MET A 92 4.94 0.14 -2.11
N PHE A 93 5.49 1.35 -2.09
CA PHE A 93 6.91 1.59 -1.88
C PHE A 93 7.37 1.12 -0.48
N ALA A 94 6.70 1.57 0.57
CA ALA A 94 7.07 1.26 1.95
C ALA A 94 7.07 -0.25 2.21
N PHE A 95 5.97 -0.95 1.93
CA PHE A 95 5.89 -2.41 2.13
C PHE A 95 6.89 -3.18 1.27
N PHE A 96 7.18 -2.72 0.04
CA PHE A 96 8.17 -3.39 -0.81
C PHE A 96 9.58 -3.31 -0.21
N HIS A 97 9.92 -2.20 0.45
CA HIS A 97 11.24 -1.98 1.04
C HIS A 97 11.35 -2.47 2.49
N THR A 98 10.25 -2.62 3.23
CA THR A 98 10.25 -3.15 4.60
C THR A 98 9.95 -4.65 4.69
N GLN A 99 9.62 -5.32 3.57
CA GLN A 99 9.29 -6.74 3.60
C GLN A 99 10.47 -7.61 4.10
N PRO A 100 10.22 -8.60 4.97
CA PRO A 100 11.24 -9.55 5.42
C PRO A 100 11.49 -10.68 4.41
N ALA A 101 10.66 -10.84 3.37
CA ALA A 101 10.72 -11.99 2.47
C ALA A 101 12.01 -12.04 1.64
N SER A 102 12.71 -13.18 1.69
CA SER A 102 13.85 -13.48 0.81
C SER A 102 13.51 -14.64 -0.15
N PRO A 103 13.61 -14.48 -1.48
CA PRO A 103 13.81 -13.22 -2.20
C PRO A 103 12.57 -12.29 -2.10
N PRO A 104 12.74 -10.97 -2.31
CA PRO A 104 11.66 -9.98 -2.26
C PRO A 104 10.50 -10.33 -3.18
N LEU A 105 9.28 -10.16 -2.68
CA LEU A 105 8.07 -10.37 -3.44
C LEU A 105 7.80 -9.16 -4.33
N ARG A 106 7.47 -9.44 -5.59
CA ARG A 106 7.11 -8.42 -6.57
C ARG A 106 5.68 -7.93 -6.33
N ILE A 107 5.49 -6.63 -6.52
CA ILE A 107 4.17 -6.00 -6.58
C ILE A 107 3.43 -6.55 -7.80
N ARG A 108 2.19 -7.04 -7.60
CA ARG A 108 1.37 -7.62 -8.67
C ARG A 108 0.20 -6.70 -8.97
N LEU A 109 0.09 -6.31 -10.23
CA LEU A 109 -1.03 -5.55 -10.79
C LEU A 109 -1.73 -6.42 -11.84
N ALA A 110 -3.07 -6.36 -11.90
CA ALA A 110 -3.76 -7.02 -12.99
C ALA A 110 -3.62 -6.19 -14.27
N LEU A 111 -3.51 -6.86 -15.42
CA LEU A 111 -3.32 -6.16 -16.70
C LEU A 111 -4.45 -5.16 -17.00
N LYS A 112 -5.69 -5.48 -16.62
CA LYS A 112 -6.84 -4.59 -16.74
C LYS A 112 -6.70 -3.28 -15.96
N ASP A 113 -5.93 -3.29 -14.87
CA ASP A 113 -5.76 -2.14 -13.98
C ASP A 113 -4.59 -1.24 -14.46
N TRP A 114 -3.82 -1.71 -15.44
CA TRP A 114 -2.67 -0.98 -15.99
C TRP A 114 -3.04 0.38 -16.55
N ALA A 115 -4.23 0.50 -17.17
CA ALA A 115 -4.74 1.77 -17.67
C ALA A 115 -4.86 2.84 -16.57
N HIS A 116 -5.10 2.45 -15.32
CA HIS A 116 -5.16 3.38 -14.18
C HIS A 116 -3.79 3.80 -13.65
N VAL A 117 -2.76 3.00 -13.93
CA VAL A 117 -1.36 3.28 -13.60
C VAL A 117 -0.78 4.28 -14.60
N GLU A 118 -1.01 4.07 -15.90
CA GLU A 118 -0.45 4.93 -16.97
C GLU A 118 -0.91 6.38 -16.89
N VAL A 119 -2.12 6.62 -16.38
CA VAL A 119 -2.70 7.96 -16.24
C VAL A 119 -2.34 8.65 -14.92
N PHE A 120 -1.58 8.00 -14.04
CA PHE A 120 -1.23 8.51 -12.71
C PHE A 120 0.27 8.83 -12.61
N PRO A 121 0.67 10.02 -12.10
CA PRO A 121 -0.16 11.14 -11.69
C PRO A 121 -0.81 11.82 -12.91
N PRO A 122 -1.97 12.50 -12.73
CA PRO A 122 -2.56 13.28 -13.82
C PRO A 122 -1.51 14.26 -14.32
N ARG A 123 -1.38 14.37 -15.65
CA ARG A 123 -0.42 15.28 -16.28
C ARG A 123 -0.56 16.65 -15.63
N VAL A 124 0.48 17.08 -14.91
CA VAL A 124 0.59 18.45 -14.43
C VAL A 124 0.59 19.33 -15.69
N GLN A 125 -0.41 20.19 -15.86
CA GLN A 125 -0.30 21.26 -16.83
C GLN A 125 0.77 22.22 -16.30
N GLU A 126 2.00 22.11 -16.82
CA GLU A 126 3.00 23.17 -16.73
C GLU A 126 2.43 24.40 -17.45
N GLY A 127 1.78 25.30 -16.71
CA GLY A 127 1.13 26.46 -17.32
C GLY A 127 0.27 27.28 -16.37
N ALA A 128 0.81 27.69 -15.22
CA ALA A 128 0.23 28.77 -14.42
C ALA A 128 1.30 29.44 -13.55
N ALA A 129 2.29 30.04 -14.20
CA ALA A 129 3.05 31.14 -13.64
C ALA A 129 2.94 32.29 -14.66
N LEU A 130 2.02 33.21 -14.39
CA LEU A 130 2.01 34.56 -14.95
C LEU A 130 2.57 35.50 -13.87
#